data_AF-I3UTC3-F1
#
_entry.id   AF-I3UTC3-F1
#
_cell.length_a   1.000
_cell.length_b   1.000
_cell.length_c   1.000
_cell.angle_alpha   90.00
_cell.angle_beta   90.00
_cell.angle_gamma   90.00
#
_symmetry.space_group_name_H-M   'P 1'
#
loop_
_entity.id
_entity.type
_entity.pdbx_description
1 polymer ?
#
loop_
_entity_poly.entity_id
_entity_poly.type
_entity_poly.pdbx_seq_one_letter_code
_entity_poly.pdbx_strand_id
1 'polypeptide(L)'
;MRVNYLPPYAREVWLGGALFFLVADTYYQYLADSQEYVVVNPPVGVPSPVPVAPANGGYDVVAYPMYGQGQEQQEQDRYQCHRWAVSQSGFDPATATYAPAATVLSHYQRALGACFSGRGYSIN
;
A
#
# COMPACT_ATOMS: atom_id res chain seq x y z
N MET A 1 -7.51 -23.33 2.84
CA MET A 1 -6.55 -24.41 2.50
C MET A 1 -5.73 -24.72 3.75
N ARG A 2 -5.43 -25.99 4.04
CA ARG A 2 -4.62 -26.42 5.20
C ARG A 2 -3.35 -27.12 4.71
N VAL A 3 -2.24 -26.90 5.40
CA VAL A 3 -0.95 -27.53 5.08
C VAL A 3 -0.23 -27.95 6.37
N ASN A 4 0.49 -29.07 6.32
CA ASN A 4 1.22 -29.61 7.49
C ASN A 4 2.63 -29.02 7.63
N TYR A 5 3.09 -28.26 6.64
CA TYR A 5 4.43 -27.71 6.58
C TYR A 5 4.43 -26.42 5.76
N LEU A 6 5.24 -25.45 6.18
CA LEU A 6 5.49 -24.22 5.42
C LEU A 6 6.92 -24.23 4.85
N PRO A 7 7.14 -23.64 3.67
CA PRO A 7 8.47 -23.54 3.10
C PRO A 7 9.46 -22.87 4.06
N PRO A 8 10.76 -23.19 4.00
CA PRO A 8 11.76 -22.64 4.91
C PRO A 8 11.97 -21.12 4.78
N TYR A 9 11.49 -20.52 3.68
CA TYR A 9 11.49 -19.06 3.49
C TYR A 9 10.24 -18.36 4.04
N ALA A 10 9.34 -19.09 4.71
CA ALA A 10 8.17 -18.50 5.36
C ALA A 10 8.63 -17.47 6.40
N ARG A 11 8.01 -16.29 6.38
CA ARG A 11 8.35 -15.20 7.29
C ARG A 11 7.39 -15.19 8.47
N GLU A 12 7.92 -15.17 9.69
CA GLU A 12 7.15 -14.93 10.91
C GLU A 12 6.75 -13.45 11.02
N VAL A 13 5.47 -13.20 11.25
CA VAL A 13 4.91 -11.86 11.37
C VAL A 13 3.99 -11.80 12.59
N TRP A 14 4.33 -10.95 13.55
CA TRP A 14 3.49 -10.66 14.71
C TRP A 14 2.50 -9.54 14.39
N LEU A 15 1.20 -9.83 14.47
CA LEU A 15 0.13 -8.92 14.08
C LEU A 15 -1.00 -8.96 15.10
N GLY A 16 -1.35 -7.82 15.68
CA GLY A 16 -2.48 -7.73 16.63
C GLY A 16 -2.35 -8.65 17.85
N GLY A 17 -1.13 -9.01 18.24
CA GLY A 17 -0.87 -9.95 19.35
C GLY A 17 -0.97 -11.43 18.97
N ALA A 18 -1.09 -11.77 17.69
CA ALA A 18 -1.03 -13.14 17.19
C ALA A 18 0.13 -13.35 16.20
N LEU A 19 0.70 -14.55 16.22
CA LEU A 19 1.75 -14.96 15.29
C LEU A 19 1.14 -15.50 13.99
N PHE A 20 1.60 -14.96 12.87
CA PHE A 20 1.27 -15.41 11.51
C PHE A 20 2.54 -15.78 10.75
N PHE A 21 2.36 -16.57 9.69
CA PHE A 21 3.42 -16.96 8.76
C PHE A 21 3.04 -16.51 7.35
N LEU A 22 3.93 -15.77 6.68
CA LEU A 22 3.71 -15.24 5.34
C LEU A 22 4.50 -16.02 4.30
N VAL A 23 3.82 -16.49 3.25
CA VAL A 23 4.40 -17.22 2.11
C VAL A 23 3.78 -16.70 0.82
N ALA A 24 4.58 -16.08 -0.06
CA ALA A 24 4.12 -15.56 -1.36
C ALA A 24 2.79 -14.76 -1.27
N ASP A 25 2.75 -13.76 -0.38
CA ASP A 25 1.57 -12.92 -0.09
C ASP A 25 0.38 -13.62 0.59
N THR A 26 0.49 -14.91 0.92
CA THR A 26 -0.55 -15.66 1.64
C THR A 26 -0.22 -15.79 3.12
N TYR A 27 -1.16 -15.42 3.98
CA TYR A 27 -1.04 -15.55 5.43
C TYR A 27 -1.50 -16.92 5.91
N TYR A 28 -0.72 -17.50 6.82
CA TYR A 28 -1.01 -18.75 7.49
C TYR A 28 -1.03 -18.54 9.00
N GLN A 29 -1.94 -19.22 9.67
CA GLN A 29 -1.98 -19.30 11.12
C GLN A 29 -1.75 -20.74 11.56
N TYR A 30 -0.94 -20.93 12.61
CA TYR A 30 -0.71 -22.24 13.19
C TYR A 30 -1.87 -22.62 14.12
N LEU A 31 -2.46 -23.78 13.88
CA LEU A 31 -3.49 -24.39 14.72
C LEU A 31 -2.84 -25.43 15.63
N ALA A 32 -2.69 -25.10 16.92
CA ALA A 32 -2.04 -25.99 17.87
C ALA A 32 -2.80 -27.32 18.06
N ASP A 33 -4.13 -27.31 17.94
CA ASP A 33 -4.98 -28.49 18.14
C ASP A 33 -4.75 -29.57 17.07
N SER A 34 -4.55 -29.16 15.81
CA SER A 34 -4.33 -30.09 14.69
C SER A 34 -2.89 -30.12 14.19
N GLN A 35 -2.01 -29.28 14.74
CA GLN A 35 -0.63 -29.07 14.29
C GLN A 35 -0.53 -28.68 12.80
N GLU A 36 -1.55 -28.00 12.27
CA GLU A 36 -1.63 -27.58 10.87
C GLU A 36 -1.50 -26.06 10.71
N TYR A 37 -1.08 -25.63 9.53
CA TYR A 37 -1.15 -24.24 9.10
C TYR A 37 -2.37 -24.04 8.21
N VAL A 38 -3.24 -23.09 8.56
CA VAL A 38 -4.41 -22.75 7.75
C VAL A 38 -4.20 -21.41 7.07
N VAL A 39 -4.53 -21.35 5.77
CA VAL A 39 -4.60 -20.08 5.04
C VAL A 39 -5.70 -19.24 5.66
N VAL A 40 -5.30 -18.08 6.19
CA VAL A 40 -6.18 -17.07 6.74
C VAL A 40 -6.18 -15.85 5.85
N ASN A 41 -7.28 -15.11 5.84
CA ASN A 41 -7.26 -13.79 5.26
C ASN A 41 -6.34 -12.90 6.13
N PRO A 42 -5.55 -11.98 5.54
CA PRO A 42 -4.79 -11.02 6.33
C PRO A 42 -5.72 -10.36 7.35
N PRO A 43 -5.31 -10.21 8.62
CA PRO A 43 -6.10 -9.45 9.58
C PRO A 43 -6.39 -8.08 8.96
N VAL A 44 -7.66 -7.74 8.82
CA VAL A 44 -8.08 -6.40 8.39
C VAL A 44 -7.46 -5.38 9.34
N GLY A 45 -6.59 -4.52 8.82
CA GLY A 45 -5.79 -3.58 9.62
C GLY A 45 -4.28 -3.80 9.57
N VAL A 46 -3.80 -4.92 9.03
CA VAL A 46 -2.39 -5.04 8.64
C VAL A 46 -2.25 -4.74 7.15
N PRO A 47 -1.45 -3.75 6.78
CA PRO A 47 -1.19 -3.49 5.38
C PRO A 47 -0.23 -4.55 4.87
N SER A 48 -0.72 -5.40 3.95
CA SER A 48 0.16 -5.79 2.86
C SER A 48 0.71 -4.51 2.23
N PRO A 49 1.98 -4.44 1.79
CA PRO A 49 2.50 -3.31 1.03
C PRO A 49 1.84 -3.31 -0.35
N VAL A 50 0.53 -3.06 -0.38
CA VAL A 50 -0.17 -2.70 -1.60
C VAL A 50 0.37 -1.31 -1.95
N PRO A 51 1.00 -1.14 -3.12
CA PRO A 51 1.29 0.21 -3.58
C PRO A 51 -0.03 0.97 -3.61
N VAL A 52 -0.04 2.21 -3.11
CA VAL A 52 -1.13 3.13 -3.41
C VAL A 52 -1.03 3.45 -4.90
N ALA A 53 -1.75 2.66 -5.69
CA ALA A 53 -1.79 2.81 -7.14
C ALA A 53 -2.55 4.09 -7.53
N PRO A 54 -2.21 4.68 -8.69
CA PRO A 54 -2.92 5.82 -9.26
C PRO A 54 -4.44 5.63 -9.21
N ALA A 55 -5.16 6.63 -8.70
CA ALA A 55 -6.63 6.61 -8.77
C ALA A 55 -7.12 6.81 -10.19
N ASN A 56 -6.36 7.60 -10.94
CA ASN A 56 -6.76 8.11 -12.24
C ASN A 56 -5.52 8.15 -13.13
N GLY A 57 -5.53 7.27 -14.13
CA GLY A 57 -4.66 7.19 -15.31
C GLY A 57 -3.26 7.79 -15.20
N GLY A 58 -2.23 6.96 -15.09
CA GLY A 58 -0.85 7.21 -15.57
C GLY A 58 -0.07 8.46 -15.09
N TYR A 59 -0.68 9.37 -14.33
CA TYR A 59 -0.11 10.67 -13.97
C TYR A 59 0.37 10.71 -12.50
N ASP A 60 -0.14 9.82 -11.65
CA ASP A 60 0.25 9.68 -10.24
C ASP A 60 1.59 8.96 -10.06
N VAL A 61 2.21 9.20 -8.90
CA VAL A 61 3.40 8.47 -8.43
C VAL A 61 2.97 7.20 -7.69
N VAL A 62 3.75 6.13 -7.83
CA VAL A 62 3.51 4.89 -7.07
C VAL A 62 4.23 5.01 -5.73
N ALA A 63 3.46 5.03 -4.64
CA ALA A 63 4.00 5.15 -3.29
C ALA A 63 3.81 3.84 -2.49
N TYR A 64 4.85 3.47 -1.74
CA TYR A 64 4.93 2.23 -0.98
C TYR A 64 5.03 2.55 0.52
N PRO A 65 4.13 2.02 1.36
CA PRO A 65 4.18 2.23 2.81
C PRO A 65 5.47 1.66 3.42
N MET A 66 6.22 2.45 4.19
CA MET A 66 7.46 1.99 4.84
C MET A 66 7.28 1.57 6.30
N TYR A 67 6.20 1.98 6.96
CA TYR A 67 6.04 1.85 8.42
C TYR A 67 4.81 1.03 8.83
N GLY A 68 4.28 0.20 7.94
CA GLY A 68 3.08 -0.57 8.23
C GLY A 68 1.83 0.31 8.35
N GLN A 69 1.71 1.36 7.53
CA GLN A 69 0.50 2.18 7.40
C GLN A 69 -0.70 1.31 6.96
N GLY A 70 -1.73 1.12 7.80
CA GLY A 70 -2.92 0.31 7.47
C GLY A 70 -3.65 0.80 6.21
N GLN A 71 -4.50 -0.04 5.59
CA GLN A 71 -5.18 0.33 4.34
C GLN A 71 -5.99 1.63 4.45
N GLU A 72 -6.72 1.82 5.55
CA GLU A 72 -7.51 3.04 5.77
C GLU A 72 -6.63 4.30 5.86
N GLN A 73 -5.44 4.17 6.48
CA GLN A 73 -4.44 5.24 6.52
C GLN A 73 -3.89 5.53 5.12
N GLN A 74 -3.61 4.48 4.33
CA GLN A 74 -3.14 4.64 2.95
C GLN A 74 -4.16 5.32 2.05
N GLU A 75 -5.44 4.98 2.16
CA GLU A 75 -6.51 5.63 1.41
C GLU A 75 -6.67 7.11 1.80
N GLN A 76 -6.61 7.41 3.10
CA GLN A 76 -6.63 8.79 3.60
C GLN A 76 -5.41 9.59 3.12
N ASP A 77 -4.21 9.01 3.22
CA ASP A 77 -2.98 9.65 2.77
C ASP A 77 -3.02 9.92 1.27
N ARG A 78 -3.50 8.96 0.47
CA ARG A 78 -3.68 9.11 -0.97
C ARG A 78 -4.63 10.25 -1.31
N TYR A 79 -5.79 10.32 -0.66
CA TYR A 79 -6.75 11.41 -0.90
C TYR A 79 -6.18 12.77 -0.49
N GLN A 80 -5.51 12.85 0.66
CA GLN A 80 -4.91 14.10 1.15
C GLN A 80 -3.76 14.56 0.26
N CYS A 81 -2.87 13.64 -0.14
CA CYS A 81 -1.74 13.96 -1.01
C CYS A 81 -2.18 14.33 -2.41
N HIS A 82 -3.21 13.68 -2.96
CA HIS A 82 -3.83 14.09 -4.22
C HIS A 82 -4.33 15.54 -4.13
N ARG A 83 -5.15 15.87 -3.13
CA ARG A 83 -5.65 17.24 -2.95
C ARG A 83 -4.55 18.27 -2.75
N TRP A 84 -3.50 17.90 -2.03
CA TRP A 84 -2.33 18.77 -1.86
C TRP A 84 -1.63 19.02 -3.19
N ALA A 85 -1.39 17.97 -3.98
CA ALA A 85 -0.76 18.06 -5.28
C ALA A 85 -1.57 18.92 -6.25
N VAL A 86 -2.90 18.73 -6.31
CA VAL A 86 -3.81 19.59 -7.09
C VAL A 86 -3.70 21.05 -6.68
N SER A 87 -3.67 21.34 -5.37
CA SER A 87 -3.54 22.71 -4.86
C SER A 87 -2.18 23.35 -5.20
N GLN A 88 -1.11 22.56 -5.32
CA GLN A 88 0.23 23.06 -5.64
C GLN A 88 0.44 23.22 -7.16
N SER A 89 -0.12 22.33 -7.98
CA SER A 89 0.09 22.31 -9.43
C SER A 89 -1.00 23.04 -10.22
N GLY A 90 -2.19 23.22 -9.64
CA GLY A 90 -3.38 23.71 -10.35
C GLY A 90 -3.97 22.69 -11.33
N PHE A 91 -3.52 21.43 -11.28
CA PHE A 91 -3.95 20.36 -12.17
C PHE A 91 -4.62 19.23 -11.41
N ASP A 92 -5.83 18.89 -11.84
CA ASP A 92 -6.61 17.76 -11.30
C ASP A 92 -6.72 16.62 -12.34
N PRO A 93 -5.97 15.51 -12.18
CA PRO A 93 -6.02 14.38 -13.09
C PRO A 93 -7.38 13.68 -13.09
N ALA A 94 -8.20 13.80 -12.05
CA ALA A 94 -9.54 13.19 -12.01
C ALA A 94 -10.51 13.87 -12.98
N THR A 95 -10.22 15.10 -13.39
CA THR A 95 -11.05 15.87 -14.34
C THR A 95 -10.40 16.03 -15.71
N ALA A 96 -9.15 15.57 -15.86
CA ALA A 96 -8.37 15.75 -17.08
C ALA A 96 -8.95 14.91 -18.23
N THR A 97 -9.44 15.58 -19.28
CA THR A 97 -9.94 14.95 -20.51
C THR A 97 -8.86 14.86 -21.60
N TYR A 98 -7.73 15.53 -21.40
CA TYR A 98 -6.58 15.56 -22.30
C TYR A 98 -5.28 15.59 -21.49
N ALA A 99 -4.17 15.19 -22.13
CA ALA A 99 -2.87 15.19 -21.49
C ALA A 99 -2.42 16.64 -21.16
N PRO A 100 -2.05 16.93 -19.90
CA PRO A 100 -1.55 18.25 -19.53
C PRO A 100 -0.18 18.53 -20.16
N ALA A 101 0.25 19.79 -20.11
CA ALA A 101 1.63 20.14 -20.43
C ALA A 101 2.61 19.41 -19.49
N ALA A 102 3.76 18.98 -20.02
CA ALA A 102 4.75 18.20 -19.26
C ALA A 102 5.21 18.91 -17.97
N THR A 103 5.31 20.24 -17.99
CA THR A 103 5.66 21.04 -16.81
C THR A 103 4.59 20.95 -15.72
N VAL A 104 3.32 21.02 -16.09
CA VAL A 104 2.20 20.93 -15.13
C VAL A 104 2.14 19.55 -14.48
N LEU A 105 2.34 18.50 -15.29
CA LEU A 105 2.43 17.13 -14.82
C LEU A 105 3.60 16.94 -13.86
N SER A 106 4.79 17.45 -14.20
CA SER A 106 5.97 17.29 -13.33
C SER A 106 5.84 18.06 -12.01
N HIS A 107 5.18 19.22 -12.01
CA HIS A 107 4.81 19.93 -10.78
C HIS A 107 3.85 19.11 -9.91
N TYR A 108 2.80 18.53 -10.52
CA TYR A 108 1.86 17.64 -9.81
C TYR A 108 2.56 16.43 -9.21
N GLN A 109 3.36 15.70 -9.98
CA GLN A 109 4.09 14.51 -9.52
C GLN A 109 5.08 14.82 -8.41
N ARG A 110 5.82 15.93 -8.52
CA ARG A 110 6.74 16.37 -7.47
C ARG A 110 6.01 16.70 -6.18
N ALA A 111 4.86 17.36 -6.26
CA ALA A 111 4.06 17.67 -5.09
C ALA A 111 3.49 16.37 -4.48
N LEU A 112 2.85 15.54 -5.29
CA LEU A 112 2.32 14.26 -4.82
C LEU A 112 3.39 13.42 -4.11
N GLY A 113 4.58 13.33 -4.71
CA GLY A 113 5.69 12.62 -4.12
C GLY A 113 6.22 13.23 -2.83
N ALA A 114 6.38 14.56 -2.76
CA ALA A 114 6.80 15.21 -1.53
C ALA A 114 5.83 14.95 -0.36
N CYS A 115 4.52 14.91 -0.63
CA CYS A 115 3.53 14.59 0.38
C CYS A 115 3.66 13.14 0.89
N PHE A 116 3.78 12.18 -0.02
CA PHE A 116 3.96 10.77 0.34
C PHE A 116 5.28 10.52 1.08
N SER A 117 6.39 11.10 0.63
CA SER A 117 7.67 11.00 1.33
C SER A 117 7.60 11.58 2.75
N GLY A 118 6.90 12.70 2.94
CA GLY A 118 6.69 13.27 4.27
C GLY A 118 5.86 12.39 5.23
N ARG A 119 5.08 11.45 4.68
CA ARG A 119 4.23 10.51 5.44
C ARG A 119 4.85 9.12 5.58
N GLY A 120 6.12 8.97 5.22
CA GLY A 120 6.84 7.71 5.36
C GLY A 120 6.50 6.69 4.27
N TYR A 121 6.22 7.17 3.05
CA TYR A 121 6.13 6.32 1.88
C TYR A 121 7.41 6.44 1.04
N SER A 122 7.86 5.31 0.51
CA SER A 122 8.89 5.27 -0.52
C SER A 122 8.25 5.44 -1.89
N ILE A 123 8.93 6.12 -2.81
CA ILE A 123 8.43 6.37 -4.17
C ILE A 123 9.43 5.77 -5.14
N ASN A 124 8.94 5.02 -6.13
CA ASN A 124 9.74 4.46 -7.22
C ASN A 124 9.29 5.05 -8.57
#